data_AF-A0A0F9AU50-F1
#
_entry.id   AF-A0A0F9AU50-F1
#
_cell.length_a   1.000
_cell.length_b   1.000
_cell.length_c   1.000
_cell.angle_alpha   90.00
_cell.angle_beta   90.00
_cell.angle_gamma   90.00
#
_symmetry.space_group_name_H-M   'P 1'
#
loop_
_entity.id
_entity.type
_entity.pdbx_description
1 polymer ?
#
loop_
_entity_poly.entity_id
_entity_poly.type
_entity_poly.pdbx_seq_one_letter_code
_entity_poly.pdbx_strand_id
1 'polypeptide(L)'
;MMNSEEREQRATLIQEFRYGVIAELTNQYLAWGEVRRLIKEKAEREYDIPYSKKNRITEACIKNWLKSFRKYGREDLMPKTRSDCGNCRNLKAEEVTELVKCLEERPELTATACLKKLQEQSKITSRLSTSSLSRLVVSLGMDRASRKQKVSKEKNLKFDFFYPLECV
;
A
#
# COMPACT_ATOMS: atom_id res chain seq x y z
N MET A 1 -8.16 5.62 7.80
CA MET A 1 -7.69 4.82 6.63
C MET A 1 -7.19 5.86 5.64
N MET A 2 -5.97 5.79 5.12
CA MET A 2 -5.49 6.83 4.20
C MET A 2 -6.21 6.73 2.87
N ASN A 3 -6.77 7.86 2.42
CA ASN A 3 -7.42 8.01 1.12
C ASN A 3 -6.42 7.71 -0.01
N SER A 4 -6.90 7.27 -1.16
CA SER A 4 -6.11 7.11 -2.39
C SER A 4 -5.31 8.36 -2.68
N GLU A 5 -5.98 9.51 -2.65
CA GLU A 5 -5.41 10.83 -2.91
C GLU A 5 -4.29 11.18 -1.92
N GLU A 6 -4.48 10.92 -0.62
CA GLU A 6 -3.46 11.16 0.39
C GLU A 6 -2.20 10.32 0.17
N ARG A 7 -2.35 9.08 -0.33
CA ARG A 7 -1.20 8.20 -0.64
C ARG A 7 -0.46 8.69 -1.87
N GLU A 8 -1.18 9.15 -2.87
CA GLU A 8 -0.59 9.73 -4.08
C GLU A 8 0.16 11.01 -3.75
N GLN A 9 -0.45 11.93 -3.01
CA GLN A 9 0.20 13.15 -2.50
C GLN A 9 1.47 12.83 -1.69
N ARG A 10 1.40 11.83 -0.81
CA ARG A 10 2.59 11.33 -0.08
C ARG A 10 3.68 10.84 -1.02
N ALA A 11 3.30 10.06 -2.02
CA ALA A 11 4.25 9.51 -2.99
C ALA A 11 4.91 10.61 -3.81
N THR A 12 4.14 11.60 -4.27
CA THR A 12 4.61 12.76 -5.02
C THR A 12 5.61 13.58 -4.22
N LEU A 13 5.28 13.94 -2.97
CA LEU A 13 6.19 14.70 -2.11
C LEU A 13 7.52 13.97 -1.86
N ILE A 14 7.46 12.64 -1.68
CA ILE A 14 8.67 11.81 -1.52
C ILE A 14 9.48 11.77 -2.83
N GLN A 15 8.83 11.67 -3.98
CA GLN A 15 9.48 11.65 -5.29
C GLN A 15 10.19 12.98 -5.57
N GLU A 16 9.51 14.10 -5.33
CA GLU A 16 10.05 15.46 -5.47
C GLU A 16 11.25 15.68 -4.58
N PHE A 17 11.15 15.30 -3.31
CA PHE A 17 12.27 15.37 -2.38
C PHE A 17 13.48 14.58 -2.88
N ARG A 18 13.29 13.31 -3.27
CA ARG A 18 14.37 12.46 -3.79
C ARG A 18 15.00 13.05 -5.05
N TYR A 19 14.17 13.59 -5.95
CA TYR A 19 14.64 14.25 -7.16
C TYR A 19 15.47 15.49 -6.83
N GLY A 20 15.00 16.35 -5.91
CA GLY A 20 15.74 17.52 -5.44
C GLY A 20 17.12 17.18 -4.86
N VAL A 21 17.24 16.05 -4.16
CA VAL A 21 18.54 15.57 -3.66
C VAL A 21 19.49 15.19 -4.81
N ILE A 22 19.00 14.51 -5.85
CA ILE A 22 19.86 13.94 -6.90
C ILE A 22 20.00 14.80 -8.16
N ALA A 23 19.17 15.83 -8.37
CA ALA A 23 19.08 16.56 -9.63
C ALA A 23 20.44 17.08 -10.12
N GLU A 24 21.22 17.70 -9.23
CA GLU A 24 22.59 18.16 -9.52
C GLU A 24 23.53 17.02 -9.96
N LEU A 25 23.39 15.83 -9.36
CA LEU A 25 24.22 14.65 -9.66
C LEU A 25 23.92 14.01 -11.03
N THR A 26 22.86 14.47 -11.69
CA THR A 26 22.47 14.01 -13.04
C THR A 26 23.17 14.79 -14.15
N ASN A 27 23.86 15.88 -13.82
CA ASN A 27 24.61 16.67 -14.78
C ASN A 27 25.71 15.82 -15.46
N GLN A 28 25.63 15.71 -16.79
CA GLN A 28 26.55 14.93 -17.63
C GLN A 28 27.98 15.47 -17.66
N TYR A 29 28.18 16.74 -17.29
CA TYR A 29 29.50 17.37 -17.29
C TYR A 29 30.28 17.13 -15.99
N LEU A 30 29.66 16.53 -14.98
CA LEU A 30 30.35 16.20 -13.72
C LEU A 30 31.27 14.98 -13.92
N ALA A 31 32.53 15.13 -13.55
CA ALA A 31 33.44 14.00 -13.48
C ALA A 31 33.01 13.03 -12.37
N TRP A 32 33.38 11.76 -12.50
CA TRP A 32 32.99 10.73 -11.53
C TRP A 32 33.46 11.04 -10.09
N GLY A 33 34.64 11.65 -9.94
CA GLY A 33 35.16 12.12 -8.66
C GLY A 33 34.32 13.23 -8.04
N GLU A 34 33.80 14.15 -8.85
CA GLU A 34 32.93 15.24 -8.39
C GLU A 34 31.58 14.71 -7.93
N VAL A 35 30.97 13.78 -8.69
CA VAL A 35 29.74 13.10 -8.28
C VAL A 35 29.93 12.42 -6.93
N ARG A 36 31.04 11.71 -6.72
CA ARG A 36 31.35 11.05 -5.44
C ARG A 36 31.49 12.05 -4.30
N ARG A 37 32.18 13.18 -4.53
CA ARG A 37 32.32 14.26 -3.55
C ARG A 37 30.96 14.85 -3.16
N LEU A 38 30.14 15.18 -4.15
CA LEU A 38 28.79 15.74 -3.93
C LEU A 38 27.87 14.76 -3.21
N ILE A 39 27.97 13.45 -3.48
CA ILE A 39 27.20 12.44 -2.74
C ILE A 39 27.60 12.45 -1.26
N LYS A 40 28.90 12.54 -0.94
CA LYS A 40 29.38 12.59 0.44
C LYS A 40 28.86 13.85 1.13
N GLU A 41 29.01 15.01 0.50
CA GLU A 41 28.52 16.28 1.02
C GLU A 41 27.01 16.24 1.27
N LYS A 42 26.24 15.72 0.32
CA LYS A 42 24.79 15.57 0.48
C LYS A 42 24.42 14.59 1.59
N ALA A 43 25.23 13.57 1.89
CA ALA A 43 24.97 12.65 3.00
C ALA A 43 25.26 13.25 4.38
N GLU A 44 26.09 14.30 4.45
CA GLU A 44 26.43 15.02 5.69
C GLU A 44 25.39 16.08 6.06
N ARG A 45 24.55 16.50 5.09
CA ARG A 45 23.48 17.48 5.29
C ARG A 45 22.29 16.91 6.08
N GLU A 46 21.56 17.81 6.72
CA GLU A 46 20.25 17.52 7.30
C GLU A 46 19.14 17.95 6.35
N TYR A 47 18.06 17.17 6.35
CA TYR A 47 16.93 17.30 5.47
C TYR A 47 15.63 17.24 6.28
N ASP A 48 14.67 18.05 5.88
CA ASP A 48 13.28 17.78 6.22
C ASP A 48 12.76 16.71 5.25
N ILE A 49 12.75 15.46 5.71
CA ILE A 49 12.38 14.31 4.87
C ILE A 49 10.88 14.07 4.99
N PRO A 50 10.10 14.22 3.90
CA PRO A 50 8.66 14.02 3.95
C PRO A 50 8.27 12.66 4.52
N TYR A 51 7.37 12.66 5.50
CA TYR A 51 6.82 11.45 6.13
C TYR A 51 7.85 10.53 6.81
N SER A 52 9.00 11.06 7.19
CA SER A 52 10.08 10.34 7.87
C SER A 52 10.46 11.01 9.18
N LYS A 53 10.78 10.22 10.21
CA LYS A 53 11.37 10.72 11.46
C LYS A 53 12.88 10.96 11.34
N LYS A 54 13.51 10.46 10.29
CA LYS A 54 14.94 10.64 10.01
C LYS A 54 15.13 11.98 9.30
N ASN A 55 16.24 12.64 9.61
CA ASN A 55 16.67 13.90 9.01
C ASN A 55 17.94 13.75 8.15
N ARG A 56 18.51 12.54 8.02
CA ARG A 56 19.73 12.28 7.23
C ARG A 56 19.55 11.14 6.25
N ILE A 57 20.25 11.23 5.12
CA ILE A 57 20.26 10.23 4.05
C ILE A 57 21.68 9.70 3.88
N THR A 58 21.84 8.38 3.81
CA THR A 58 23.17 7.77 3.61
C THR A 58 23.63 7.90 2.15
N GLU A 59 24.93 7.89 1.92
CA GLU A 59 25.49 7.86 0.56
C GLU A 59 24.90 6.72 -0.30
N ALA A 60 24.66 5.55 0.32
CA ALA A 60 24.09 4.40 -0.35
C ALA A 60 22.66 4.66 -0.86
N CYS A 61 21.83 5.39 -0.09
CA CYS A 61 20.51 5.80 -0.54
C CYS A 61 20.60 6.74 -1.75
N ILE A 62 21.47 7.75 -1.69
CA ILE A 62 21.66 8.71 -2.78
C ILE A 62 22.14 8.00 -4.05
N LYS A 63 23.12 7.09 -3.93
CA LYS A 63 23.62 6.25 -5.05
C LYS A 63 22.51 5.40 -5.66
N ASN A 64 21.65 4.80 -4.83
CA ASN A 64 20.53 3.99 -5.29
C ASN A 64 19.50 4.82 -6.06
N TRP A 65 19.13 6.01 -5.56
CA TRP A 65 18.23 6.93 -6.27
C TRP A 65 18.82 7.42 -7.58
N LEU A 66 20.10 7.78 -7.61
CA LEU A 66 20.79 8.20 -8.83
C LEU A 66 20.80 7.08 -9.88
N LYS A 67 21.10 5.84 -9.48
CA LYS A 67 21.07 4.66 -10.36
C LYS A 67 19.67 4.40 -10.91
N SER A 68 18.67 4.45 -10.04
CA SER A 68 17.26 4.26 -10.38
C SER A 68 16.80 5.32 -11.39
N PHE A 69 17.08 6.60 -11.12
CA PHE A 69 16.75 7.71 -12.01
C PHE A 69 17.40 7.60 -13.39
N ARG A 70 18.70 7.28 -13.44
CA ARG A 70 19.41 7.12 -14.72
C ARG A 70 18.87 5.97 -15.56
N LYS A 71 18.30 4.95 -14.93
CA LYS A 71 17.81 3.75 -15.63
C LYS A 71 16.33 3.86 -16.02
N TYR A 72 15.51 4.48 -15.18
CA TYR A 72 14.04 4.42 -15.28
C TYR A 72 13.36 5.79 -15.18
N GLY A 73 14.13 6.88 -15.04
CA GLY A 73 13.59 8.23 -14.94
C GLY A 73 13.00 8.56 -13.56
N ARG A 74 12.23 9.65 -13.51
CA ARG A 74 11.68 10.23 -12.28
C ARG A 74 10.65 9.32 -11.60
N GLU A 75 9.89 8.55 -12.37
CA GLU A 75 8.87 7.64 -11.86
C GLU A 75 9.43 6.60 -10.87
N ASP A 76 10.65 6.10 -11.11
CA ASP A 76 11.25 5.08 -10.23
C ASP A 76 11.75 5.65 -8.89
N LEU A 77 11.71 6.99 -8.72
CA LEU A 77 11.93 7.65 -7.43
C LEU A 77 10.69 7.61 -6.53
N MET A 78 9.52 7.20 -7.02
CA MET A 78 8.35 7.03 -6.15
C MET A 78 8.63 5.97 -5.06
N PRO A 79 8.05 6.11 -3.86
CA PRO A 79 8.15 5.08 -2.84
C PRO A 79 7.49 3.80 -3.33
N LYS A 80 8.28 2.72 -3.44
CA LYS A 80 7.75 1.40 -3.81
C LYS A 80 7.02 0.78 -2.61
N THR A 81 5.83 0.25 -2.87
CA THR A 81 5.16 -0.64 -1.93
C THR A 81 6.03 -1.87 -1.73
N ARG A 82 6.21 -2.30 -0.48
CA ARG A 82 6.96 -3.52 -0.22
C ARG A 82 6.26 -4.71 -0.87
N SER A 83 7.03 -5.62 -1.48
CA SER A 83 6.48 -6.82 -2.14
C SER A 83 5.74 -7.76 -1.19
N ASP A 84 6.04 -7.71 0.10
CA ASP A 84 5.37 -8.46 1.15
C ASP A 84 4.21 -7.70 1.81
N CYS A 85 3.84 -6.51 1.29
CA CYS A 85 2.70 -5.77 1.80
C CYS A 85 1.41 -6.54 1.51
N GLY A 86 0.68 -6.90 2.57
CA GLY A 86 -0.55 -7.67 2.47
C GLY A 86 -0.37 -9.18 2.44
N ASN A 87 0.85 -9.68 2.19
CA ASN A 87 1.11 -11.11 2.26
C ASN A 87 1.30 -11.57 3.70
N CYS A 88 0.53 -12.55 4.14
CA CYS A 88 0.70 -13.19 5.43
C CYS A 88 1.54 -14.46 5.28
N ARG A 89 2.82 -14.41 5.67
CA ARG A 89 3.73 -15.57 5.64
C ARG A 89 3.29 -16.73 6.54
N ASN A 90 2.40 -16.46 7.50
CA ASN A 90 1.97 -17.45 8.49
C ASN A 90 0.80 -18.30 8.00
N LEU A 91 0.02 -17.83 7.03
CA LEU A 91 -1.15 -18.56 6.52
C LEU A 91 -0.75 -19.33 5.26
N LYS A 92 -1.14 -20.60 5.21
CA LYS A 92 -1.05 -21.38 3.98
C LYS A 92 -2.11 -20.90 2.97
N ALA A 93 -1.91 -21.17 1.69
CA ALA A 93 -2.82 -20.74 0.63
C ALA A 93 -4.25 -21.29 0.84
N GLU A 94 -4.37 -22.52 1.34
CA GLU A 94 -5.64 -23.15 1.66
C GLU A 94 -6.36 -22.42 2.81
N GLU A 95 -5.63 -22.02 3.84
CA GLU A 95 -6.18 -21.27 4.99
C GLU A 95 -6.64 -19.87 4.59
N VAL A 96 -5.91 -19.20 3.68
CA VAL A 96 -6.35 -17.93 3.10
C VAL A 96 -7.66 -18.11 2.32
N THR A 97 -7.78 -19.20 1.56
CA THR A 97 -8.97 -19.49 0.76
C THR A 97 -10.20 -19.71 1.65
N GLU A 98 -10.06 -20.49 2.73
CA GLU A 98 -11.14 -20.68 3.73
C GLU A 98 -11.51 -19.37 4.43
N LEU A 99 -10.54 -18.50 4.73
CA LEU A 99 -10.80 -17.19 5.30
C LEU A 99 -11.59 -16.30 4.35
N VAL A 100 -11.20 -16.24 3.07
CA VAL A 100 -11.92 -15.47 2.04
C VAL A 100 -13.34 -15.98 1.92
N LYS A 101 -13.53 -17.30 1.80
CA LYS A 101 -14.84 -17.94 1.69
C LYS A 101 -15.75 -17.60 2.88
N CYS A 102 -15.24 -17.68 4.12
CA CYS A 102 -16.01 -17.27 5.30
C CYS A 102 -16.47 -15.81 5.22
N LEU A 103 -15.61 -14.91 4.74
CA LEU A 103 -15.91 -13.49 4.66
C LEU A 103 -16.89 -13.14 3.55
N GLU A 104 -16.94 -13.94 2.47
CA GLU A 104 -17.92 -13.83 1.38
C GLU A 104 -19.29 -14.38 1.80
N GLU A 105 -19.32 -15.57 2.41
CA GLU A 105 -20.58 -16.19 2.88
C GLU A 105 -21.23 -15.40 4.01
N ARG A 106 -20.42 -14.68 4.81
CA ARG A 106 -20.86 -13.96 6.00
C ARG A 106 -20.30 -12.52 6.03
N PRO A 107 -20.79 -11.65 5.14
CA PRO A 107 -20.27 -10.28 4.99
C PRO A 107 -20.50 -9.40 6.23
N GLU A 108 -21.44 -9.75 7.10
CA GLU A 108 -21.72 -9.10 8.38
C GLU A 108 -20.63 -9.35 9.42
N LEU A 109 -19.92 -10.48 9.33
CA LEU A 109 -18.88 -10.85 10.27
C LEU A 109 -17.61 -10.03 10.06
N THR A 110 -16.95 -9.74 11.19
CA THR A 110 -15.62 -9.17 11.19
C THR A 110 -14.58 -10.23 10.80
N ALA A 111 -13.45 -9.79 10.27
CA ALA A 111 -12.32 -10.67 9.95
C ALA A 111 -11.91 -11.53 11.15
N THR A 112 -11.87 -10.93 12.35
CA THR A 112 -11.53 -11.63 13.59
C THR A 112 -12.56 -12.69 13.97
N ALA A 113 -13.85 -12.43 13.77
CA ALA A 113 -14.91 -13.40 14.05
C ALA A 113 -14.86 -14.59 13.07
N CYS A 114 -14.60 -14.33 11.79
CA CYS A 114 -14.39 -15.40 10.80
C CYS A 114 -13.15 -16.24 11.14
N LEU A 115 -12.02 -15.61 11.47
CA LEU A 115 -10.82 -16.32 11.88
C LEU A 115 -11.08 -17.22 13.09
N LYS A 116 -11.76 -16.70 14.12
CA LYS A 116 -12.09 -17.47 15.33
C LYS A 116 -12.97 -18.68 15.01
N LYS A 117 -14.03 -18.50 14.20
CA LYS A 117 -14.90 -19.61 13.78
C LYS A 117 -14.14 -20.68 12.99
N LEU A 118 -13.25 -20.27 12.09
CA LEU A 118 -12.44 -21.20 11.30
C LEU A 118 -11.41 -21.95 12.16
N GLN A 119 -10.89 -21.31 13.21
CA GLN A 119 -10.03 -21.96 14.20
C GLN A 119 -10.81 -22.97 15.08
N GLU A 120 -12.04 -22.62 15.50
CA GLU A 120 -12.94 -23.54 16.22
C GLU A 120 -13.31 -24.77 15.37
N GLN A 121 -13.39 -24.60 14.04
CA GLN A 121 -13.63 -25.67 13.08
C GLN A 121 -12.36 -26.42 12.63
N SER A 122 -11.20 -26.11 13.21
CA SER A 122 -9.88 -26.67 12.83
C SER A 122 -9.50 -26.48 11.36
N LYS A 123 -10.15 -25.53 10.65
CA LYS A 123 -9.86 -25.20 9.25
C LYS A 123 -8.66 -24.28 9.11
N ILE A 124 -8.40 -23.46 10.12
CA ILE A 124 -7.20 -22.64 10.24
C ILE A 124 -6.49 -23.05 11.52
N THR A 125 -5.23 -23.46 11.39
CA THR A 125 -4.37 -23.83 12.52
C THR A 125 -3.37 -22.73 12.85
N SER A 126 -3.07 -21.88 11.87
CA SER A 126 -2.12 -20.78 12.01
C SER A 126 -2.61 -19.71 12.99
N ARG A 127 -1.71 -19.27 13.88
CA ARG A 127 -1.96 -18.12 14.77
C ARG A 127 -1.59 -16.82 14.07
N LEU A 128 -2.54 -15.89 14.05
CA LEU A 128 -2.40 -14.62 13.36
C LEU A 128 -2.72 -13.45 14.29
N SER A 129 -1.87 -12.41 14.26
CA SER A 129 -2.17 -11.17 14.97
C SER A 129 -3.31 -10.41 14.27
N THR A 130 -4.09 -9.64 15.03
CA THR A 130 -5.17 -8.79 14.48
C THR A 130 -4.66 -7.84 13.38
N SER A 131 -3.46 -7.29 13.56
CA SER A 131 -2.82 -6.40 12.57
C SER A 131 -2.49 -7.13 11.28
N SER A 132 -1.95 -8.35 11.36
CA SER A 132 -1.63 -9.16 10.18
C SER A 132 -2.91 -9.59 9.45
N LEU A 133 -3.95 -9.97 10.19
CA LEU A 133 -5.27 -10.29 9.64
C LEU A 133 -5.88 -9.10 8.91
N SER A 134 -5.88 -7.92 9.55
CA SER A 134 -6.40 -6.71 8.94
C SER A 134 -5.66 -6.34 7.65
N ARG A 135 -4.33 -6.45 7.64
CA ARG A 135 -3.51 -6.17 6.45
C ARG A 135 -3.80 -7.14 5.32
N LEU A 136 -3.89 -8.44 5.63
CA LEU A 136 -4.22 -9.49 4.66
C LEU A 136 -5.61 -9.27 4.04
N VAL A 137 -6.63 -9.03 4.86
CA VAL A 137 -8.00 -8.82 4.38
C VAL A 137 -8.09 -7.58 3.50
N VAL A 138 -7.38 -6.50 3.85
CA VAL A 138 -7.32 -5.28 3.02
C VAL A 138 -6.60 -5.52 1.70
N SER A 139 -5.47 -6.24 1.69
CA SER A 139 -4.77 -6.53 0.43
C SER A 139 -5.55 -7.45 -0.50
N LEU A 140 -6.45 -8.27 0.05
CA LEU A 140 -7.37 -9.10 -0.72
C LEU A 140 -8.63 -8.32 -1.20
N GLY A 141 -8.75 -7.03 -0.87
CA GLY A 141 -9.94 -6.23 -1.20
C GLY A 141 -11.20 -6.62 -0.41
N MET A 142 -11.05 -7.37 0.69
CA MET A 142 -12.13 -7.96 1.47
C MET A 142 -12.45 -7.17 2.75
N ASP A 143 -12.11 -5.87 2.77
CA ASP A 143 -12.44 -5.01 3.90
C ASP A 143 -13.97 -4.88 4.08
N ARG A 144 -14.39 -4.46 5.28
CA ARG A 144 -15.81 -4.45 5.65
C ARG A 144 -16.62 -3.51 4.76
N ALA A 145 -16.06 -2.38 4.32
CA ALA A 145 -16.79 -1.43 3.48
C ALA A 145 -17.00 -2.03 2.08
N SER A 146 -15.95 -2.59 1.48
CA SER A 146 -16.03 -3.28 0.18
C SER A 146 -17.03 -4.43 0.20
N ARG A 147 -17.01 -5.26 1.26
CA ARG A 147 -17.98 -6.37 1.42
C ARG A 147 -19.42 -5.88 1.57
N LYS A 148 -19.66 -4.83 2.36
CA LYS A 148 -21.00 -4.25 2.53
C LYS A 148 -21.54 -3.64 1.24
N GLN A 149 -20.68 -2.95 0.47
CA GLN A 149 -21.07 -2.37 -0.82
C GLN A 149 -21.49 -3.45 -1.82
N LYS A 150 -20.81 -4.60 -1.85
CA LYS A 150 -21.19 -5.74 -2.70
C LYS A 150 -22.60 -6.25 -2.35
N VAL A 151 -22.86 -6.46 -1.06
CA VAL A 151 -24.18 -6.89 -0.56
C VAL A 151 -25.28 -5.87 -0.84
N SER A 152 -25.01 -4.56 -0.74
CA SER A 152 -26.02 -3.53 -1.04
C SER A 152 -26.34 -3.43 -2.52
N LYS A 153 -25.33 -3.59 -3.40
CA LYS A 153 -25.54 -3.62 -4.85
C LYS A 153 -26.42 -4.81 -5.27
N GLU A 154 -26.23 -5.97 -4.67
CA GLU A 154 -27.07 -7.16 -4.91
C GLU A 154 -28.52 -6.99 -4.43
N LYS A 155 -28.78 -6.12 -3.46
CA LYS A 155 -30.11 -5.92 -2.85
C LYS A 155 -30.95 -4.80 -3.49
N ASN A 156 -30.46 -4.10 -4.51
CA ASN A 156 -31.15 -2.98 -5.16
C ASN A 156 -32.11 -3.41 -6.28
N LEU A 157 -33.16 -4.18 -5.97
CA LEU A 157 -34.30 -4.40 -6.90
C LEU A 157 -35.61 -4.62 -6.14
N LYS A 158 -36.05 -3.66 -5.32
CA LYS A 158 -37.41 -3.75 -4.74
C LYS A 158 -38.27 -2.49 -4.87
N PHE A 159 -37.69 -1.36 -5.25
CA PHE A 159 -38.41 -0.09 -5.41
C PHE A 159 -37.99 0.70 -6.67
N ASP A 160 -37.44 0.04 -7.70
CA ASP A 160 -37.46 0.63 -9.04
C ASP A 160 -38.90 0.53 -9.56
N PHE A 161 -39.69 1.56 -9.28
CA PHE A 161 -41.02 1.71 -9.85
C PHE A 161 -40.83 2.07 -11.33
N PHE A 162 -40.92 1.08 -12.22
CA PHE A 162 -40.77 1.26 -13.67
C PHE A 162 -41.98 1.96 -14.32
N TYR A 163 -42.83 2.61 -13.55
CA TYR A 163 -43.99 3.32 -14.08
C TYR A 163 -43.99 4.76 -13.58
N PRO A 164 -44.05 5.77 -14.48
CA PRO A 164 -44.49 7.09 -14.07
C PRO A 164 -45.90 6.93 -13.50
N LEU A 165 -46.09 7.32 -12.25
CA LEU A 165 -47.42 7.51 -11.69
C LEU A 165 -48.03 8.71 -12.43
N GLU A 166 -48.63 8.46 -13.59
CA GLU A 166 -49.57 9.42 -14.17
C GLU A 166 -50.77 9.48 -13.23
N CYS A 167 -50.83 10.55 -12.43
CA CYS A 167 -52.00 10.88 -11.64
C CYS A 167 -53.14 11.23 -12.61
N VAL A 168 -54.24 10.45 -12.56
CA VAL A 168 -55.52 10.76 -13.21
C VAL A 168 -56.25 11.86 -12.45
#